data_AF-A0A6A4AUL0-F1
#
_entry.id   AF-A0A6A4AUL0-F1
#
_cell.length_a   1.000
_cell.length_b   1.000
_cell.length_c   1.000
_cell.angle_alpha   90.00
_cell.angle_beta   90.00
_cell.angle_gamma   90.00
#
_symmetry.space_group_name_H-M   'P 1'
#
loop_
_entity.id
_entity.type
_entity.pdbx_description
1 polymer ?
#
loop_
_entity_poly.entity_id
_entity_poly.type
_entity_poly.pdbx_seq_one_letter_code
_entity_poly.pdbx_strand_id
1 'polypeptide(L)'
;MAEVLVSVKKSFNKRLLEVWCEFDWDVDIETVSDKFILKKVDEIISSVKNNSVPDVAAVFKENVTMDMAENDVKERVMQFFARSREFIEEQGWQEFFTGNEGLRLKCKLLVESLQPRSLRDEVATIIKYQARSAKQNEKELFKLIVTKALEQDRDFQRRKRSRSKDQIERKVKANVQDGESFQPRSKYRKVERGGGKQPARPAPKQQNTGKKGNSNPPTGGCLHCKGDHWLVRCPTATDDEKKELLRMMHERRDNNKGPKRPRVDA
;
A
#
# COMPACT_ATOMS: atom_id res chain seq x y z
N MET A 1 -39.29 -15.90 26.14
CA MET A 1 -39.51 -16.19 24.70
C MET A 1 -39.48 -17.69 24.56
N ALA A 2 -40.56 -18.30 24.04
CA ALA A 2 -40.59 -19.74 23.80
C ALA A 2 -39.72 -20.04 22.57
N GLU A 3 -38.71 -20.88 22.75
CA GLU A 3 -37.85 -21.36 21.67
C GLU A 3 -38.66 -22.34 20.82
N VAL A 4 -39.08 -21.91 19.62
CA VAL A 4 -39.80 -22.77 18.69
C VAL A 4 -38.75 -23.64 18.00
N LEU A 5 -38.60 -24.88 18.47
CA LEU A 5 -37.77 -25.89 17.81
C LEU A 5 -38.51 -26.40 16.57
N VAL A 6 -38.17 -25.85 15.41
CA VAL A 6 -38.69 -26.30 14.11
C VAL A 6 -37.89 -27.53 13.66
N SER A 7 -38.59 -28.58 13.20
CA SER A 7 -37.95 -29.78 12.66
C SER A 7 -37.12 -29.47 11.42
N VAL A 8 -35.91 -30.02 11.36
CA VAL A 8 -34.97 -29.85 10.25
C VAL A 8 -35.52 -30.47 8.97
N LYS A 9 -36.05 -31.70 9.07
CA LYS A 9 -36.71 -32.41 7.96
C LYS A 9 -37.86 -31.60 7.37
N LYS A 10 -38.65 -30.93 8.21
CA LYS A 10 -39.78 -30.09 7.77
C LYS A 10 -39.34 -28.77 7.13
N SER A 11 -38.15 -28.29 7.47
CA SER A 11 -37.59 -27.04 6.94
C SER A 11 -36.81 -27.26 5.63
N PHE A 12 -36.38 -28.49 5.37
CA PHE A 12 -35.67 -28.87 4.15
C PHE A 12 -36.58 -28.83 2.92
N ASN A 13 -36.01 -28.49 1.77
CA ASN A 13 -36.72 -28.63 0.50
C ASN A 13 -37.02 -30.11 0.25
N LYS A 14 -38.31 -30.48 0.21
CA LYS A 14 -38.74 -31.89 0.12
C LYS A 14 -38.15 -32.62 -1.08
N ARG A 15 -38.19 -31.99 -2.26
CA ARG A 15 -37.70 -32.61 -3.51
C ARG A 15 -36.18 -32.82 -3.47
N LEU A 16 -35.45 -31.88 -2.88
CA LEU A 16 -34.00 -32.03 -2.71
C LEU A 16 -33.68 -33.16 -1.71
N LEU A 17 -34.42 -33.23 -0.60
CA LEU A 17 -34.25 -34.27 0.41
C LEU A 17 -34.55 -35.67 -0.15
N GLU A 18 -35.61 -35.82 -0.97
CA GLU A 18 -35.93 -37.08 -1.66
C GLU A 18 -34.76 -37.56 -2.52
N VAL A 19 -34.16 -36.67 -3.32
CA VAL A 19 -33.00 -37.00 -4.17
C VAL A 19 -31.78 -37.38 -3.32
N TRP A 20 -31.51 -36.68 -2.22
CA TRP A 20 -30.37 -37.01 -1.35
C TRP A 20 -30.54 -38.34 -0.63
N CYS A 21 -31.75 -38.61 -0.13
CA CYS A 21 -32.13 -39.88 0.48
C CYS A 21 -31.94 -41.06 -0.49
N GLU A 22 -32.39 -40.92 -1.74
CA GLU A 22 -32.34 -41.97 -2.75
C GLU A 22 -30.94 -42.20 -3.32
N PHE A 23 -30.21 -41.13 -3.67
CA PHE A 23 -28.98 -41.27 -4.47
C PHE A 23 -27.68 -41.22 -3.66
N ASP A 24 -27.65 -40.51 -2.54
CA ASP A 24 -26.41 -40.29 -1.76
C ASP A 24 -26.40 -41.07 -0.45
N TRP A 25 -27.55 -41.13 0.23
CA TRP A 25 -27.62 -41.68 1.59
C TRP A 25 -28.16 -43.11 1.67
N ASP A 26 -28.84 -43.59 0.62
CA ASP A 26 -29.50 -44.90 0.56
C ASP A 26 -30.41 -45.15 1.78
N VAL A 27 -31.25 -44.16 2.10
CA VAL A 27 -32.20 -44.20 3.22
C VAL A 27 -33.57 -43.74 2.79
N ASP A 28 -34.61 -44.33 3.38
CA ASP A 28 -35.99 -43.95 3.09
C ASP A 28 -36.35 -42.61 3.75
N ILE A 29 -37.03 -41.73 2.99
CA ILE A 29 -37.41 -40.40 3.44
C ILE A 29 -38.38 -40.41 4.63
N GLU A 30 -39.18 -41.45 4.82
CA GLU A 30 -40.08 -41.55 5.98
C GLU A 30 -39.28 -41.84 7.25
N THR A 31 -38.25 -42.68 7.13
CA THR A 31 -37.39 -43.10 8.25
C THR A 31 -36.29 -42.10 8.62
N VAL A 32 -35.94 -41.18 7.71
CA VAL A 32 -34.87 -40.20 7.96
C VAL A 32 -35.23 -39.27 9.11
N SER A 33 -34.29 -39.09 10.05
CA SER A 33 -34.44 -38.25 11.24
C SER A 33 -33.70 -36.92 11.10
N ASP A 34 -34.15 -35.88 11.81
CA ASP A 34 -33.48 -34.57 11.86
C ASP A 34 -32.00 -34.69 12.25
N LYS A 35 -31.70 -35.57 13.21
CA LYS A 35 -30.32 -35.82 13.66
C LYS A 35 -29.44 -36.40 12.54
N PHE A 36 -30.00 -37.27 11.70
CA PHE A 36 -29.28 -37.84 10.57
C PHE A 36 -29.00 -36.77 9.51
N ILE A 37 -30.00 -35.95 9.17
CA ILE A 37 -29.84 -34.85 8.21
C ILE A 37 -28.76 -33.88 8.69
N LEU A 38 -28.80 -33.48 9.96
CA LEU A 38 -27.78 -32.60 10.54
C LEU A 38 -26.38 -33.24 10.48
N LYS A 39 -26.25 -34.53 10.81
CA LYS A 39 -24.98 -35.25 10.70
C LYS A 39 -24.44 -35.23 9.27
N LYS A 40 -25.31 -35.41 8.27
CA LYS A 40 -24.91 -35.37 6.86
C LYS A 40 -24.54 -33.98 6.37
N VAL A 41 -25.27 -32.96 6.82
CA VAL A 41 -24.92 -31.56 6.57
C VAL A 41 -23.55 -31.24 7.18
N ASP A 42 -23.30 -31.65 8.42
CA ASP A 42 -22.01 -31.48 9.08
C ASP A 42 -20.90 -32.22 8.33
N GLU A 43 -21.12 -33.48 7.90
CA GLU A 43 -20.17 -34.25 7.07
C GLU A 43 -19.79 -33.49 5.79
N ILE A 44 -20.76 -32.85 5.13
CA ILE A 44 -20.52 -32.09 3.89
C ILE A 44 -19.78 -30.79 4.18
N ILE A 45 -20.17 -30.03 5.20
CA ILE A 45 -19.55 -28.75 5.57
C ILE A 45 -18.11 -28.96 6.06
N SER A 46 -17.84 -30.08 6.73
CA SER A 46 -16.50 -30.50 7.15
C SER A 46 -15.62 -30.98 5.99
N SER A 47 -16.21 -31.36 4.85
CA SER A 47 -15.46 -31.89 3.72
C SER A 47 -14.89 -30.78 2.82
N VAL A 48 -13.68 -31.01 2.33
CA VAL A 48 -13.06 -30.15 1.32
C VAL A 48 -13.78 -30.36 -0.01
N LYS A 49 -14.03 -29.29 -0.77
CA LYS A 49 -14.64 -29.36 -2.10
C LYS A 49 -14.00 -30.46 -2.97
N ASN A 50 -14.84 -31.37 -3.47
CA ASN A 50 -14.46 -32.51 -4.31
C ASN A 50 -13.41 -33.45 -3.68
N ASN A 51 -13.26 -33.46 -2.34
CA ASN A 51 -12.24 -34.23 -1.62
C ASN A 51 -10.80 -34.01 -2.12
N SER A 52 -10.52 -32.85 -2.74
CA SER A 52 -9.21 -32.51 -3.27
C SER A 52 -8.69 -31.27 -2.59
N VAL A 53 -7.48 -31.35 -2.03
CA VAL A 53 -6.80 -30.21 -1.41
C VAL A 53 -6.02 -29.45 -2.49
N PRO A 54 -6.44 -28.23 -2.88
CA PRO A 54 -5.69 -27.44 -3.85
C PRO A 54 -4.42 -26.84 -3.22
N ASP A 55 -3.65 -26.05 -3.98
CA ASP A 55 -2.64 -25.18 -3.38
C ASP A 55 -3.32 -24.10 -2.52
N VAL A 56 -3.56 -24.45 -1.25
CA VAL A 56 -4.25 -23.63 -0.25
C VAL A 56 -3.60 -22.24 -0.15
N ALA A 57 -2.28 -22.15 -0.24
CA ALA A 57 -1.57 -20.89 -0.08
C ALA A 57 -1.78 -19.96 -1.29
N ALA A 58 -1.66 -20.50 -2.50
CA ALA A 58 -1.89 -19.72 -3.72
C ALA A 58 -3.35 -19.26 -3.80
N VAL A 59 -4.29 -20.18 -3.60
CA VAL A 59 -5.73 -19.92 -3.69
C VAL A 59 -6.18 -18.92 -2.62
N PHE A 60 -5.71 -19.06 -1.38
CA PHE A 60 -6.05 -18.12 -0.30
C PHE A 60 -5.53 -16.72 -0.60
N LYS A 61 -4.28 -16.60 -1.07
CA LYS A 61 -3.67 -15.30 -1.38
C LYS A 61 -4.34 -14.57 -2.53
N GLU A 62 -4.86 -15.32 -3.51
CA GLU A 62 -5.59 -14.75 -4.64
C GLU A 62 -6.98 -14.23 -4.22
N ASN A 63 -7.67 -14.94 -3.33
CA ASN A 63 -9.07 -14.65 -2.98
C ASN A 63 -9.24 -13.81 -1.71
N VAL A 64 -8.25 -13.78 -0.81
CA VAL A 64 -8.27 -13.04 0.45
C VAL A 64 -7.26 -11.89 0.38
N THR A 65 -7.72 -10.74 -0.11
CA THR A 65 -6.88 -9.54 -0.31
C THR A 65 -7.42 -8.34 0.47
N MET A 66 -6.54 -7.43 0.88
CA MET A 66 -6.96 -6.16 1.49
C MET A 66 -7.47 -5.19 0.43
N ASP A 67 -8.64 -4.59 0.68
CA ASP A 67 -9.12 -3.49 -0.15
C ASP A 67 -8.36 -2.19 0.16
N MET A 68 -7.41 -1.83 -0.71
CA MET A 68 -6.61 -0.61 -0.55
C MET A 68 -7.36 0.68 -0.89
N ALA A 69 -8.58 0.60 -1.42
CA ALA A 69 -9.44 1.77 -1.65
C ALA A 69 -10.11 2.25 -0.35
N GLU A 70 -10.28 1.37 0.64
CA GLU A 70 -10.77 1.73 1.97
C GLU A 70 -9.75 2.64 2.70
N ASN A 71 -10.22 3.83 3.10
CA ASN A 71 -9.40 4.84 3.74
C ASN A 71 -9.25 4.58 5.24
N ASP A 72 -10.26 3.99 5.89
CA ASP A 72 -10.14 3.57 7.28
C ASP A 72 -9.28 2.29 7.35
N VAL A 73 -8.04 2.47 7.78
CA VAL A 73 -7.05 1.40 7.92
C VAL A 73 -7.54 0.27 8.82
N LYS A 74 -8.26 0.59 9.90
CA LYS A 74 -8.73 -0.44 10.84
C LYS A 74 -9.88 -1.22 10.20
N GLU A 75 -10.82 -0.53 9.57
CA GLU A 75 -11.94 -1.16 8.85
C GLU A 75 -11.42 -2.08 7.75
N ARG A 76 -10.47 -1.62 6.93
CA ARG A 76 -9.80 -2.43 5.91
C ARG A 76 -9.23 -3.73 6.47
N VAL A 77 -8.58 -3.67 7.63
CA VAL A 77 -8.03 -4.87 8.29
C VAL A 77 -9.16 -5.74 8.85
N MET A 78 -10.23 -5.16 9.39
CA MET A 78 -11.39 -5.95 9.84
C MET A 78 -12.04 -6.71 8.69
N GLN A 79 -12.29 -6.06 7.56
CA GLN A 79 -12.84 -6.69 6.36
C GLN A 79 -11.95 -7.80 5.82
N PHE A 80 -10.62 -7.59 5.84
CA PHE A 80 -9.67 -8.64 5.47
C PHE A 80 -9.82 -9.91 6.34
N PHE A 81 -9.94 -9.75 7.66
CA PHE A 81 -10.16 -10.89 8.55
C PHE A 81 -11.55 -11.51 8.38
N ALA A 82 -12.61 -10.71 8.18
CA ALA A 82 -13.95 -11.21 7.90
C ALA A 82 -13.96 -12.05 6.61
N ARG A 83 -13.42 -11.50 5.52
CA ARG A 83 -13.31 -12.19 4.24
C ARG A 83 -12.50 -13.48 4.34
N SER A 84 -11.45 -13.51 5.15
CA SER A 84 -10.66 -14.72 5.38
C SER A 84 -11.47 -15.85 6.00
N ARG A 85 -12.42 -15.53 6.90
CA ARG A 85 -13.26 -16.54 7.58
C ARG A 85 -14.33 -17.05 6.64
N GLU A 86 -15.03 -16.14 5.97
CA GLU A 86 -16.02 -16.47 4.93
C GLU A 86 -15.37 -17.38 3.87
N PHE A 87 -14.19 -17.04 3.39
CA PHE A 87 -13.50 -17.83 2.39
C PHE A 87 -13.14 -19.23 2.90
N ILE A 88 -12.66 -19.35 4.14
CA ILE A 88 -12.35 -20.66 4.74
C ILE A 88 -13.62 -21.53 4.83
N GLU A 89 -14.76 -20.94 5.22
CA GLU A 89 -16.05 -21.63 5.30
C GLU A 89 -16.56 -22.03 3.91
N GLU A 90 -16.47 -21.14 2.92
CA GLU A 90 -16.85 -21.41 1.53
C GLU A 90 -16.06 -22.57 0.92
N GLN A 91 -14.82 -22.80 1.35
CA GLN A 91 -13.96 -23.87 0.83
C GLN A 91 -14.01 -25.17 1.65
N GLY A 92 -14.68 -25.20 2.80
CA GLY A 92 -14.67 -26.36 3.70
C GLY A 92 -13.31 -26.59 4.37
N TRP A 93 -12.54 -25.52 4.61
CA TRP A 93 -11.18 -25.61 5.17
C TRP A 93 -11.13 -25.43 6.69
N GLN A 94 -12.28 -25.36 7.37
CA GLN A 94 -12.35 -25.10 8.81
C GLN A 94 -11.50 -26.11 9.59
N GLU A 95 -11.57 -27.40 9.22
CA GLU A 95 -10.86 -28.48 9.90
C GLU A 95 -9.33 -28.33 9.80
N PHE A 96 -8.81 -27.77 8.69
CA PHE A 96 -7.37 -27.56 8.48
C PHE A 96 -6.76 -26.61 9.51
N PHE A 97 -7.58 -25.70 10.06
CA PHE A 97 -7.13 -24.65 10.96
C PHE A 97 -7.51 -24.88 12.42
N THR A 98 -7.92 -26.11 12.75
CA THR A 98 -8.17 -26.52 14.13
C THR A 98 -6.87 -26.85 14.88
N GLY A 99 -6.89 -26.71 16.21
CA GLY A 99 -5.72 -26.95 17.06
C GLY A 99 -4.58 -25.94 16.87
N ASN A 100 -3.46 -26.18 17.56
CA ASN A 100 -2.38 -25.19 17.63
C ASN A 100 -1.59 -25.05 16.31
N GLU A 101 -1.33 -26.17 15.62
CA GLU A 101 -0.64 -26.15 14.32
C GLU A 101 -1.55 -25.59 13.20
N GLY A 102 -2.84 -25.93 13.21
CA GLY A 102 -3.81 -25.36 12.27
C GLY A 102 -3.93 -23.84 12.43
N LEU A 103 -4.05 -23.35 13.66
CA LEU A 103 -4.02 -21.90 13.92
C LEU A 103 -2.71 -21.25 13.45
N ARG A 104 -1.58 -21.96 13.55
CA ARG A 104 -0.29 -21.49 13.05
C ARG A 104 -0.26 -21.36 11.53
N LEU A 105 -0.82 -22.34 10.83
CA LEU A 105 -0.97 -22.30 9.38
C LEU A 105 -1.89 -21.16 8.94
N LYS A 106 -3.03 -20.98 9.62
CA LYS A 106 -3.96 -19.87 9.37
C LYS A 106 -3.29 -18.51 9.51
N CYS A 107 -2.58 -18.29 10.63
CA CYS A 107 -1.86 -17.05 10.87
C CYS A 107 -0.78 -16.80 9.81
N LYS A 108 -0.08 -17.86 9.37
CA LYS A 108 0.90 -17.76 8.30
C LYS A 108 0.26 -17.33 6.96
N LEU A 109 -0.86 -17.93 6.57
CA LEU A 109 -1.60 -17.57 5.35
C LEU A 109 -2.09 -16.12 5.37
N LEU A 110 -2.63 -15.68 6.51
CA LEU A 110 -3.05 -14.29 6.72
C LEU A 110 -1.87 -13.33 6.51
N VAL A 111 -0.70 -13.63 7.10
CA VAL A 111 0.49 -12.80 6.94
C VAL A 111 0.98 -12.77 5.48
N GLU A 112 1.05 -13.92 4.81
CA GLU A 112 1.53 -14.02 3.42
C GLU A 112 0.63 -13.25 2.42
N SER A 113 -0.64 -13.11 2.77
CA SER A 113 -1.68 -12.43 1.99
C SER A 113 -1.81 -10.93 2.31
N LEU A 114 -1.04 -10.41 3.28
CA LEU A 114 -1.09 -8.97 3.60
C LEU A 114 -0.59 -8.11 2.43
N GLN A 115 -1.29 -7.00 2.22
CA GLN A 115 -0.90 -5.94 1.31
C GLN A 115 -0.87 -4.61 2.07
N PRO A 116 0.07 -3.69 1.74
CA PRO A 116 1.16 -3.83 0.77
C PRO A 116 2.29 -4.78 1.26
N ARG A 117 3.20 -5.18 0.36
CA ARG A 117 4.34 -6.06 0.69
C ARG A 117 5.18 -5.55 1.86
N SER A 118 5.35 -4.23 2.00
CA SER A 118 6.08 -3.64 3.13
C SER A 118 5.45 -3.98 4.48
N LEU A 119 4.12 -3.97 4.57
CA LEU A 119 3.38 -4.35 5.77
C LEU A 119 3.59 -5.83 6.09
N ARG A 120 3.48 -6.69 5.07
CA ARG A 120 3.76 -8.12 5.22
C ARG A 120 5.15 -8.38 5.79
N ASP A 121 6.17 -7.83 5.16
CA ASP A 121 7.56 -8.13 5.49
C ASP A 121 7.91 -7.61 6.91
N GLU A 122 7.33 -6.47 7.31
CA GLU A 122 7.45 -5.93 8.67
C GLU A 122 6.74 -6.81 9.72
N VAL A 123 5.46 -7.15 9.49
CA VAL A 123 4.68 -8.02 10.39
C VAL A 123 5.35 -9.39 10.53
N ALA A 124 5.80 -10.01 9.44
CA ALA A 124 6.51 -11.28 9.45
C ALA A 124 7.80 -11.22 10.29
N THR A 125 8.54 -10.12 10.19
CA THR A 125 9.77 -9.89 10.98
C THR A 125 9.45 -9.78 12.47
N ILE A 126 8.43 -8.99 12.84
CA ILE A 126 8.03 -8.80 14.25
C ILE A 126 7.56 -10.13 14.85
N ILE A 127 6.75 -10.89 14.13
CA ILE A 127 6.29 -12.22 14.57
C ILE A 127 7.46 -13.18 14.77
N LYS A 128 8.50 -13.09 13.92
CA LYS A 128 9.68 -13.97 14.01
C LYS A 128 10.54 -13.67 15.25
N TYR A 129 10.76 -12.39 15.57
CA TYR A 129 11.77 -11.99 16.55
C TYR A 129 11.22 -11.42 17.86
N GLN A 130 10.00 -10.89 17.89
CA GLN A 130 9.45 -10.17 19.06
C GLN A 130 8.13 -10.79 19.54
N ALA A 131 7.14 -10.93 18.65
CA ALA A 131 5.78 -11.34 19.00
C ALA A 131 5.50 -12.78 18.55
N ARG A 132 6.19 -13.76 19.14
CA ARG A 132 6.06 -15.17 18.73
C ARG A 132 4.66 -15.75 18.99
N SER A 133 3.96 -15.26 20.01
CA SER A 133 2.58 -15.65 20.36
C SER A 133 1.58 -15.33 19.25
N ALA A 134 1.79 -14.25 18.48
CA ALA A 134 0.96 -13.88 17.34
C ALA A 134 1.01 -14.92 16.19
N LYS A 135 1.95 -15.88 16.21
CA LYS A 135 1.94 -17.02 15.27
C LYS A 135 0.76 -17.96 15.47
N GLN A 136 0.22 -18.03 16.68
CA GLN A 136 -0.81 -19.01 17.07
C GLN A 136 -2.06 -18.32 17.63
N ASN A 137 -2.08 -16.99 17.66
CA ASN A 137 -3.17 -16.20 18.21
C ASN A 137 -3.66 -15.17 17.19
N GLU A 138 -4.80 -15.47 16.56
CA GLU A 138 -5.44 -14.63 15.55
C GLU A 138 -5.76 -13.22 16.09
N LYS A 139 -6.15 -13.10 17.37
CA LYS A 139 -6.48 -11.79 17.99
C LYS A 139 -5.24 -10.93 18.18
N GLU A 140 -4.12 -11.54 18.58
CA GLU A 140 -2.84 -10.82 18.69
C GLU A 140 -2.29 -10.43 17.31
N LEU A 141 -2.40 -11.34 16.33
CA LEU A 141 -2.04 -11.05 14.95
C LEU A 141 -2.84 -9.87 14.40
N PHE A 142 -4.15 -9.85 14.61
CA PHE A 142 -5.03 -8.74 14.23
C PHE A 142 -4.55 -7.41 14.83
N LYS A 143 -4.33 -7.38 16.15
CA LYS A 143 -3.86 -6.17 16.85
C LYS A 143 -2.52 -5.68 16.27
N LEU A 144 -1.58 -6.60 16.04
CA LEU A 144 -0.27 -6.29 15.47
C LEU A 144 -0.40 -5.68 14.07
N ILE A 145 -1.22 -6.28 13.20
CA ILE A 145 -1.44 -5.79 11.83
C ILE A 145 -2.06 -4.39 11.87
N VAL A 146 -3.10 -4.17 12.69
CA VAL A 146 -3.73 -2.85 12.82
C VAL A 146 -2.71 -1.79 13.26
N THR A 147 -1.93 -2.06 14.29
CA THR A 147 -0.90 -1.12 14.77
C THR A 147 0.09 -0.77 13.66
N LYS A 148 0.61 -1.77 12.96
CA LYS A 148 1.63 -1.58 11.93
C LYS A 148 1.09 -0.92 10.67
N ALA A 149 -0.14 -1.26 10.28
CA ALA A 149 -0.81 -0.63 9.15
C ALA A 149 -1.08 0.87 9.42
N LEU A 150 -1.48 1.23 10.65
CA LEU A 150 -1.68 2.62 11.04
C LEU A 150 -0.37 3.41 11.07
N GLU A 151 0.73 2.82 11.55
CA GLU A 151 2.06 3.44 11.50
C GLU A 151 2.49 3.71 10.05
N GLN A 152 2.34 2.72 9.16
CA GLN A 152 2.67 2.88 7.75
C GLN A 152 1.81 3.94 7.06
N ASP A 153 0.50 3.99 7.34
CA ASP A 153 -0.37 5.04 6.79
C ASP A 153 0.03 6.43 7.29
N ARG A 154 0.26 6.60 8.60
CA ARG A 154 0.74 7.88 9.15
C ARG A 154 2.03 8.35 8.48
N ASP A 155 2.98 7.44 8.24
CA ASP A 155 4.23 7.74 7.56
C ASP A 155 4.04 8.05 6.07
N PHE A 156 3.10 7.40 5.42
CA PHE A 156 2.71 7.69 4.05
C PHE A 156 2.09 9.09 3.95
N GLN A 157 1.13 9.42 4.81
CA GLN A 157 0.49 10.74 4.84
C GLN A 157 1.49 11.86 5.16
N ARG A 158 2.42 11.65 6.10
CA ARG A 158 3.52 12.58 6.38
C ARG A 158 4.37 12.86 5.15
N ARG A 159 4.80 11.81 4.43
CA ARG A 159 5.59 11.91 3.20
C ARG A 159 4.81 12.54 2.04
N LYS A 160 3.51 12.30 1.95
CA LYS A 160 2.63 12.93 0.94
C LYS A 160 2.54 14.44 1.16
N ARG A 161 2.33 14.88 2.41
CA ARG A 161 2.26 16.31 2.77
C ARG A 161 3.56 17.06 2.51
N SER A 162 4.72 16.46 2.83
CA SER A 162 6.02 17.11 2.57
C SER A 162 6.29 17.32 1.08
N ARG A 163 5.98 16.32 0.24
CA ARG A 163 6.09 16.45 -1.23
C ARG A 163 5.18 17.53 -1.80
N SER A 164 3.94 17.64 -1.32
CA SER A 164 3.03 18.70 -1.73
C SER A 164 3.57 20.08 -1.35
N LYS A 165 4.13 20.22 -0.15
CA LYS A 165 4.76 21.47 0.30
C LYS A 165 5.96 21.85 -0.58
N ASP A 166 6.86 20.91 -0.85
CA ASP A 166 8.02 21.13 -1.72
C ASP A 166 7.61 21.53 -3.15
N GLN A 167 6.53 20.95 -3.66
CA GLN A 167 6.02 21.27 -5.00
C GLN A 167 5.41 22.69 -5.04
N ILE A 168 4.68 23.08 -3.99
CA ILE A 168 4.14 24.44 -3.85
C ILE A 168 5.29 25.45 -3.72
N GLU A 169 6.30 25.18 -2.88
CA GLU A 169 7.45 26.06 -2.72
C GLU A 169 8.27 26.20 -4.02
N ARG A 170 8.43 25.13 -4.81
CA ARG A 170 9.08 25.20 -6.13
C ARG A 170 8.26 26.03 -7.13
N LYS A 171 6.93 25.93 -7.12
CA LYS A 171 6.05 26.74 -7.96
C LYS A 171 6.08 28.21 -7.56
N VAL A 172 6.08 28.53 -6.27
CA VAL A 172 6.21 29.91 -5.77
C VAL A 172 7.57 30.50 -6.13
N LYS A 173 8.68 29.77 -5.95
CA LYS A 173 10.02 30.24 -6.34
C LYS A 173 10.16 30.45 -7.85
N ALA A 174 9.50 29.64 -8.68
CA ALA A 174 9.46 29.84 -10.12
C ALA A 174 8.65 31.10 -10.51
N ASN A 175 7.50 31.34 -9.86
CA ASN A 175 6.68 32.53 -10.12
C ASN A 175 7.33 33.84 -9.63
N VAL A 176 8.24 33.79 -8.66
CA VAL A 176 9.00 34.97 -8.19
C VAL A 176 10.15 35.33 -9.14
N GLN A 177 10.59 34.40 -10.01
CA GLN A 177 11.66 34.68 -11.00
C GLN A 177 11.14 35.24 -12.33
N ASP A 178 9.83 35.15 -12.61
CA ASP A 178 9.17 35.72 -13.80
C ASP A 178 8.51 37.09 -13.52
N GLY A 179 8.62 37.60 -12.28
CA GLY A 179 8.11 38.91 -11.90
C GLY A 179 9.20 39.98 -12.05
N GLU A 180 9.11 40.74 -13.14
CA GLU A 180 9.75 42.06 -13.25
C GLU A 180 9.57 42.88 -11.97
N SER A 181 10.61 43.64 -11.68
CA SER A 181 10.74 44.63 -10.62
C SER A 181 9.45 45.39 -10.30
N PHE A 182 8.79 45.03 -9.20
CA PHE A 182 7.96 45.96 -8.45
C PHE A 182 8.49 46.07 -7.03
N GLN A 183 9.30 47.12 -6.82
CA GLN A 183 9.69 47.56 -5.48
C GLN A 183 8.43 47.87 -4.67
N PRO A 184 8.27 47.33 -3.44
CA PRO A 184 7.28 47.86 -2.52
C PRO A 184 7.73 49.25 -2.07
N ARG A 185 6.99 50.28 -2.47
CA ARG A 185 7.21 51.67 -2.05
C ARG A 185 6.97 51.77 -0.54
N SER A 186 8.04 51.64 0.23
CA SER A 186 8.07 51.85 1.68
C SER A 186 7.62 53.28 1.99
N LYS A 187 6.48 53.42 2.66
CA LYS A 187 6.06 54.70 3.27
C LYS A 187 6.85 54.90 4.55
N TYR A 188 7.65 55.95 4.52
CA TYR A 188 8.40 56.56 5.61
C TYR A 188 7.55 56.75 6.89
N ARG A 189 8.06 56.29 8.04
CA ARG A 189 7.97 57.07 9.28
C ARG A 189 9.24 56.86 10.12
N LYS A 190 10.01 57.94 10.18
CA LYS A 190 11.28 58.15 10.87
C LYS A 190 11.01 58.34 12.38
N VAL A 191 11.74 57.65 13.24
CA VAL A 191 12.12 58.15 14.57
C VAL A 191 13.56 57.70 14.84
N GLU A 192 14.42 58.66 15.18
CA GLU A 192 15.87 58.55 15.37
C GLU A 192 16.27 58.11 16.80
N ARG A 193 17.58 57.82 16.93
CA ARG A 193 18.46 57.55 18.09
C ARG A 193 18.72 56.05 18.33
N GLY A 194 19.95 55.56 18.41
CA GLY A 194 21.32 56.08 18.32
C GLY A 194 22.21 54.84 18.50
N GLY A 195 23.19 54.59 17.64
CA GLY A 195 24.57 54.97 17.86
C GLY A 195 25.43 53.75 18.21
N GLY A 196 26.48 53.45 17.43
CA GLY A 196 27.59 52.61 17.91
C GLY A 196 28.18 51.56 16.95
N LYS A 197 29.11 52.02 16.09
CA LYS A 197 30.43 51.41 15.76
C LYS A 197 30.52 49.96 15.17
N GLN A 198 30.94 49.92 13.91
CA GLN A 198 31.74 48.87 13.24
C GLN A 198 33.23 48.90 13.74
N PRO A 199 34.15 47.93 13.46
CA PRO A 199 34.37 47.30 12.13
C PRO A 199 35.00 45.87 12.00
N ALA A 200 35.02 45.41 10.73
CA ALA A 200 36.01 44.54 10.03
C ALA A 200 36.17 43.06 10.46
N ARG A 201 36.52 42.05 9.64
CA ARG A 201 36.49 41.67 8.19
C ARG A 201 36.84 40.12 8.18
N PRO A 202 36.75 39.38 7.04
CA PRO A 202 36.47 37.93 6.99
C PRO A 202 37.64 37.02 6.56
N ALA A 203 37.52 35.70 6.75
CA ALA A 203 38.20 34.61 5.98
C ALA A 203 37.56 33.21 6.28
N PRO A 204 37.87 32.11 5.57
CA PRO A 204 37.12 31.67 4.40
C PRO A 204 36.55 30.23 4.48
N LYS A 205 35.74 29.91 3.46
CA LYS A 205 35.07 28.64 3.15
C LYS A 205 36.03 27.44 3.12
N GLN A 206 35.63 26.33 3.73
CA GLN A 206 36.04 25.00 3.29
C GLN A 206 34.86 24.28 2.62
N GLN A 207 35.14 23.88 1.38
CA GLN A 207 34.33 22.98 0.56
C GLN A 207 34.17 21.66 1.29
N ASN A 208 32.94 21.16 1.39
CA ASN A 208 32.74 19.75 1.67
C ASN A 208 31.98 19.12 0.51
N THR A 209 32.73 18.30 -0.20
CA THR A 209 32.32 17.42 -1.27
C THR A 209 31.38 16.35 -0.76
N GLY A 210 30.30 16.11 -1.52
CA GLY A 210 29.69 14.79 -1.62
C GLY A 210 28.24 14.68 -1.14
N LYS A 211 27.32 14.46 -2.10
CA LYS A 211 26.38 13.33 -2.06
C LYS A 211 25.58 13.17 -3.37
N LYS A 212 25.90 12.06 -4.06
CA LYS A 212 25.04 11.11 -4.79
C LYS A 212 23.94 11.66 -5.71
N GLY A 213 24.15 11.53 -7.03
CA GLY A 213 23.13 11.58 -8.07
C GLY A 213 23.14 10.29 -8.91
N ASN A 214 21.94 9.76 -9.19
CA ASN A 214 21.62 8.50 -9.86
C ASN A 214 22.58 7.98 -10.94
N SER A 215 22.85 6.68 -10.86
CA SER A 215 23.80 5.90 -11.66
C SER A 215 23.35 5.56 -13.09
N ASN A 216 22.21 6.04 -13.57
CA ASN A 216 21.73 5.67 -14.90
C ASN A 216 21.94 6.84 -15.88
N PRO A 217 22.74 6.66 -16.93
CA PRO A 217 22.97 7.68 -17.95
C PRO A 217 21.71 7.95 -18.78
N PRO A 218 21.58 9.14 -19.39
CA PRO A 218 20.42 9.49 -20.19
C PRO A 218 20.29 8.59 -21.42
N THR A 219 19.06 8.20 -21.77
CA THR A 219 18.76 7.40 -22.96
C THR A 219 19.24 8.16 -24.20
N GLY A 220 20.28 7.64 -24.87
CA GLY A 220 20.96 8.32 -25.98
C GLY A 220 22.42 8.75 -25.72
N GLY A 221 22.93 8.53 -24.50
CA GLY A 221 24.32 8.79 -24.13
C GLY A 221 24.65 10.27 -23.90
N CYS A 222 25.94 10.55 -23.63
CA CYS A 222 26.46 11.88 -23.37
C CYS A 222 26.19 12.84 -24.54
N LEU A 223 25.72 14.05 -24.25
CA LEU A 223 25.40 15.07 -25.26
C LEU A 223 26.60 15.55 -26.09
N HIS A 224 27.83 15.32 -25.63
CA HIS A 224 29.05 15.71 -26.34
C HIS A 224 29.66 14.53 -27.13
N CYS A 225 29.90 13.40 -26.46
CA CYS A 225 30.63 12.26 -27.06
C CYS A 225 29.80 10.98 -27.22
N LYS A 226 28.50 11.01 -26.88
CA LYS A 226 27.57 9.86 -26.91
C LYS A 226 27.96 8.67 -26.04
N GLY A 227 28.95 8.80 -25.17
CA GLY A 227 29.36 7.77 -24.23
C GLY A 227 28.36 7.56 -23.09
N ASP A 228 28.50 6.45 -22.36
CA ASP A 228 27.55 6.02 -21.33
C ASP A 228 27.75 6.77 -19.98
N HIS A 229 27.68 8.10 -20.04
CA HIS A 229 27.85 9.01 -18.91
C HIS A 229 27.07 10.31 -19.13
N TRP A 230 26.81 11.01 -18.03
CA TRP A 230 26.21 12.35 -18.06
C TRP A 230 27.20 13.38 -18.62
N LEU A 231 26.70 14.36 -19.40
CA LEU A 231 27.52 15.47 -19.94
C LEU A 231 28.35 16.19 -18.87
N VAL A 232 27.80 16.33 -17.65
CA VAL A 232 28.49 16.92 -16.49
C VAL A 232 29.78 16.17 -16.12
N ARG A 233 29.85 14.87 -16.40
CA ARG A 233 31.00 14.00 -16.14
C ARG A 233 31.75 13.64 -17.43
N CYS A 234 31.53 14.36 -18.52
CA CYS A 234 32.19 14.09 -19.79
C CYS A 234 33.68 14.47 -19.72
N PRO A 235 34.61 13.52 -19.94
CA PRO A 235 36.05 13.77 -19.88
C PRO A 235 36.57 14.50 -21.13
N THR A 236 35.81 14.52 -22.22
CA THR A 236 36.22 15.10 -23.51
C THR A 236 35.65 16.50 -23.74
N ALA A 237 34.76 16.99 -22.87
CA ALA A 237 34.15 18.31 -23.01
C ALA A 237 34.78 19.28 -22.00
N THR A 238 35.12 20.49 -22.44
CA THR A 238 35.52 21.59 -21.57
C THR A 238 34.31 22.12 -20.80
N ASP A 239 34.54 22.81 -19.68
CA ASP A 239 33.43 23.29 -18.83
C ASP A 239 32.57 24.35 -19.51
N ASP A 240 33.12 25.09 -20.47
CA ASP A 240 32.34 26.06 -21.24
C ASP A 240 31.52 25.39 -22.36
N GLU A 241 32.04 24.34 -23.01
CA GLU A 241 31.28 23.50 -23.94
C GLU A 241 30.12 22.78 -23.25
N LYS A 242 30.32 22.31 -22.00
CA LYS A 242 29.25 21.70 -21.20
C LYS A 242 28.11 22.69 -20.93
N LYS A 243 28.44 23.95 -20.60
CA LYS A 243 27.44 25.00 -20.35
C LYS A 243 26.68 25.35 -21.62
N GLU A 244 27.39 25.48 -22.74
CA GLU A 244 26.79 25.82 -24.03
C GLU A 244 25.81 24.75 -24.51
N LEU A 245 26.19 23.48 -24.44
CA LEU A 245 25.32 22.35 -24.82
C LEU A 245 24.06 22.25 -23.93
N LEU A 246 24.18 22.57 -22.64
CA LEU A 246 23.02 22.63 -21.73
C LEU A 246 22.12 23.82 -22.06
N ARG A 247 22.68 24.98 -22.43
CA ARG A 247 21.92 26.17 -22.85
C ARG A 247 21.14 25.90 -24.13
N MET A 248 21.79 25.35 -25.15
CA MET A 248 21.14 24.99 -26.42
C MET A 248 20.00 23.98 -26.24
N MET A 249 20.14 23.01 -25.32
CA MET A 249 19.06 22.05 -25.03
C MET A 249 17.86 22.73 -24.35
N HIS A 250 18.12 23.69 -23.46
CA HIS A 250 17.08 24.47 -22.79
C HIS A 250 16.32 25.35 -23.80
N GLU A 251 17.04 26.08 -24.65
CA GLU A 251 16.47 26.92 -25.71
C GLU A 251 15.64 26.11 -26.71
N ARG A 252 16.14 24.95 -27.15
CA ARG A 252 15.39 24.07 -28.07
C ARG A 252 14.10 23.54 -27.43
N ARG A 253 14.11 23.24 -26.13
CA ARG A 253 12.92 22.80 -25.40
C ARG A 253 11.90 23.93 -25.26
N ASP A 254 12.36 25.15 -25.06
CA ASP A 254 11.47 26.29 -24.87
C ASP A 254 10.89 26.78 -26.20
N ASN A 255 11.67 26.75 -27.29
CA ASN A 255 11.15 27.00 -28.65
C ASN A 255 10.13 25.96 -29.12
N ASN A 256 10.17 24.73 -28.58
CA ASN A 256 9.21 23.69 -28.95
C ASN A 256 7.89 23.74 -28.15
N LYS A 257 7.74 24.69 -27.22
CA LYS A 257 6.48 24.95 -26.51
C LYS A 257 5.72 26.06 -27.27
N GLY A 258 4.77 25.69 -28.11
CA GLY A 258 3.91 26.63 -28.84
C GLY A 258 3.14 27.59 -27.91
N PRO A 259 2.63 28.74 -28.43
CA PRO A 259 2.06 29.81 -27.62
C PRO A 259 0.77 29.35 -26.90
N LYS A 260 0.71 29.59 -25.59
CA LYS A 260 -0.48 29.30 -24.77
C LYS A 260 -1.60 30.28 -25.10
N ARG A 261 -2.78 29.78 -25.49
CA ARG A 261 -3.99 30.59 -25.68
C ARG A 261 -4.42 31.26 -24.37
N PRO A 262 -4.83 32.54 -24.37
CA PRO A 262 -5.34 33.19 -23.16
C PRO A 262 -6.74 32.66 -22.81
N ARG A 263 -7.01 32.52 -21.51
CA ARG A 263 -8.31 32.11 -20.97
C ARG A 263 -9.29 33.27 -21.07
N VAL A 264 -10.50 32.97 -21.54
CA VAL A 264 -11.66 33.86 -21.52
C VAL A 264 -12.30 33.71 -20.14
N ASP A 265 -12.30 34.79 -19.36
CA ASP A 265 -12.98 34.86 -18.07
C ASP A 265 -14.46 35.16 -18.29
N ALA A 266 -15.33 34.42 -17.58
CA ALA A 266 -16.78 34.62 -17.53
C ALA A 266 -17.15 35.34 -16.23
#